data_AF-A0A1M6VPR9-F1
#
_entry.id   AF-A0A1M6VPR9-F1
#
_cell.length_a   1.000
_cell.length_b   1.000
_cell.length_c   1.000
_cell.angle_alpha   90.00
_cell.angle_beta   90.00
_cell.angle_gamma   90.00
#
_symmetry.space_group_name_H-M   'P 1'
#
loop_
_entity.id
_entity.type
_entity.pdbx_description
1 polymer ?
#
loop_
_entity_poly.entity_id
_entity_poly.type
_entity_poly.pdbx_seq_one_letter_code
_entity_poly.pdbx_strand_id
1 'polypeptide(L)'
;MLFSYKSLGLVLAASIAALVTGCQEKDEIPVDYSAIAYKFFKPVSFAQDSSKNSEISSLECRFDYRYAVMLGDTLDVTVLEFESDVYALDYYMNSGHFQGSVPILRGNFLEQSFRADKHIFIFRHDSYRRYERADLENYVRKFPGYHGGFPQAFLSLPFEFREQGRSSIQTKFFLGVKSSFPVLEQSYRDGNLRWNVARSWDQVESDAFSAWASGLKHVEPVGIFPANDCIYFEAGEGSNGIASRLSGGRVAVVWGYMSWPDLERTFFTASDRIYEARY
;
A
#
# COMPACT_ATOMS: atom_id res chain seq x y z
N MET A 1 -7.37 62.61 12.09
CA MET A 1 -7.78 61.20 11.97
C MET A 1 -6.90 60.55 10.91
N LEU A 2 -5.80 59.92 11.31
CA LEU A 2 -4.86 59.22 10.43
C LEU A 2 -5.22 57.73 10.51
N PHE A 3 -6.05 57.26 9.58
CA PHE A 3 -6.26 55.82 9.42
C PHE A 3 -5.03 55.22 8.75
N SER A 4 -4.40 54.31 9.49
CA SER A 4 -3.15 53.64 9.14
C SER A 4 -3.31 52.77 7.89
N TYR A 5 -2.63 53.13 6.81
CA TYR A 5 -2.50 52.32 5.58
C TYR A 5 -1.82 50.96 5.79
N LYS A 6 -1.29 50.68 7.00
CA LYS A 6 -0.64 49.40 7.32
C LYS A 6 -1.63 48.25 7.53
N SER A 7 -2.88 48.51 7.89
CA SER A 7 -3.87 47.44 8.10
C SER A 7 -4.46 46.91 6.79
N LEU A 8 -4.56 47.74 5.75
CA LEU A 8 -5.14 47.34 4.46
C LEU A 8 -4.23 46.37 3.69
N GLY A 9 -2.91 46.59 3.72
CA GLY A 9 -1.94 45.72 3.07
C GLY A 9 -1.81 44.34 3.72
N LEU A 10 -2.04 44.25 5.03
CA LEU A 10 -1.96 43.00 5.79
C LEU A 10 -3.18 42.10 5.55
N VAL A 11 -4.35 42.70 5.36
CA VAL A 11 -5.59 41.97 5.01
C VAL A 11 -5.54 41.45 3.56
N LEU A 12 -4.94 42.20 2.63
CA LEU A 12 -4.76 41.76 1.25
C LEU A 12 -3.72 40.64 1.11
N ALA A 13 -2.63 40.68 1.89
CA ALA A 13 -1.61 39.63 1.87
C ALA A 13 -2.12 38.31 2.48
N ALA A 14 -2.95 38.36 3.53
CA ALA A 14 -3.53 37.18 4.15
C ALA A 14 -4.57 36.48 3.25
N SER A 15 -5.30 37.22 2.41
CA SER A 15 -6.28 36.67 1.48
C SER A 15 -5.63 36.04 0.24
N ILE A 16 -4.48 36.57 -0.22
CA ILE A 16 -3.69 35.94 -1.29
C ILE A 16 -2.96 34.68 -0.79
N ALA A 17 -2.45 34.69 0.46
CA ALA A 17 -1.83 33.50 1.05
C ALA A 17 -2.83 32.34 1.24
N ALA A 18 -4.08 32.63 1.63
CA ALA A 18 -5.14 31.64 1.74
C ALA A 18 -5.56 31.03 0.39
N LEU A 19 -5.40 31.77 -0.71
CA LEU A 19 -5.67 31.29 -2.08
C LEU A 19 -4.56 30.38 -2.63
N VAL A 20 -3.36 30.41 -2.05
CA VAL A 20 -2.22 29.59 -2.50
C VAL A 20 -2.06 28.32 -1.65
N THR A 21 -2.60 28.29 -0.43
CA THR A 21 -2.56 27.10 0.45
C THR A 21 -3.84 26.26 0.43
N GLY A 22 -4.83 26.60 -0.39
CA GLY A 22 -5.90 25.69 -0.72
C GLY A 22 -5.31 24.55 -1.56
N CYS A 23 -5.07 23.39 -0.94
CA CYS A 23 -4.88 22.14 -1.65
C CYS A 23 -6.02 22.02 -2.65
N GLN A 24 -5.77 22.34 -3.91
CA GLN A 24 -6.65 21.95 -4.98
C GLN A 24 -6.60 20.41 -4.98
N GLU A 25 -7.65 19.78 -4.46
CA GLU A 25 -8.02 18.46 -4.94
C GLU A 25 -7.94 18.55 -6.46
N LYS A 26 -6.95 17.88 -7.04
CA LYS A 26 -6.86 17.79 -8.49
C LYS A 26 -8.16 17.13 -8.91
N ASP A 27 -9.01 17.86 -9.61
CA ASP A 27 -10.16 17.28 -10.30
C ASP A 27 -9.65 16.08 -11.09
N GLU A 28 -10.04 14.88 -10.66
CA GLU A 28 -9.77 13.66 -11.40
C GLU A 28 -10.50 13.78 -12.73
N ILE A 29 -9.78 14.10 -13.80
CA ILE A 29 -10.34 14.13 -15.15
C ILE A 29 -10.92 12.74 -15.41
N PRO A 30 -12.24 12.60 -15.66
CA PRO A 30 -12.84 11.30 -15.88
C PRO A 30 -12.18 10.66 -17.11
N VAL A 31 -11.49 9.55 -16.88
CA VAL A 31 -10.79 8.80 -17.92
C VAL A 31 -11.82 7.98 -18.69
N ASP A 32 -11.93 8.22 -20.00
CA ASP A 32 -12.68 7.32 -20.88
C ASP A 32 -11.88 6.04 -21.09
N TYR A 33 -12.16 5.05 -20.25
CA TYR A 33 -11.54 3.74 -20.29
C TYR A 33 -11.75 3.05 -21.65
N SER A 34 -12.88 3.24 -22.32
CA SER A 34 -13.18 2.57 -23.60
C SER A 34 -12.29 3.03 -24.76
N ALA A 35 -11.68 4.21 -24.65
CA ALA A 35 -10.86 4.84 -25.68
C ALA A 35 -9.35 4.67 -25.47
N ILE A 36 -8.93 3.94 -24.43
CA ILE A 36 -7.51 3.72 -24.14
C ILE A 36 -6.86 2.95 -25.28
N ALA A 37 -5.80 3.52 -25.87
CA ALA A 37 -5.13 2.95 -27.03
C ALA A 37 -3.76 2.36 -26.68
N TYR A 38 -3.38 1.26 -27.33
CA TYR A 38 -2.02 0.73 -27.33
C TYR A 38 -1.30 1.14 -28.62
N LYS A 39 -0.18 1.90 -28.55
CA LYS A 39 0.58 2.36 -29.73
C LYS A 39 -0.29 2.79 -30.94
N PHE A 40 -1.30 3.63 -30.71
CA PHE A 40 -2.28 4.13 -31.70
C PHE A 40 -3.37 3.14 -32.16
N PHE A 41 -3.30 1.87 -31.74
CA PHE A 41 -4.36 0.89 -31.94
C PHE A 41 -5.46 1.09 -30.90
N LYS A 42 -6.68 1.34 -31.37
CA LYS A 42 -7.89 1.25 -30.54
C LYS A 42 -8.21 -0.21 -30.22
N PRO A 43 -8.86 -0.48 -29.08
CA PRO A 43 -9.28 -1.83 -28.77
C PRO A 43 -10.30 -2.31 -29.80
N VAL A 44 -10.15 -3.54 -30.29
CA VAL A 44 -11.15 -4.21 -31.14
C VAL A 44 -12.32 -4.73 -30.31
N SER A 45 -12.09 -4.99 -29.02
CA SER A 45 -13.13 -5.24 -28.04
C SER A 45 -12.75 -4.64 -26.70
N PHE A 46 -13.76 -4.11 -26.02
CA PHE A 46 -13.69 -3.62 -24.64
C PHE A 46 -14.86 -4.20 -23.87
N ALA A 47 -14.59 -4.75 -22.69
CA ALA A 47 -15.61 -5.16 -21.75
C ALA A 47 -15.28 -4.57 -20.38
N GLN A 48 -16.33 -4.12 -19.70
CA GLN A 48 -16.27 -3.63 -18.33
C GLN A 48 -17.22 -4.47 -17.48
N ASP A 49 -16.69 -5.00 -16.38
CA ASP A 49 -17.46 -5.76 -15.40
C ASP A 49 -17.27 -5.14 -14.02
N SER A 50 -18.34 -4.55 -13.51
CA SER A 50 -18.42 -4.01 -12.15
C SER A 50 -19.28 -4.88 -11.23
N SER A 51 -19.56 -6.12 -11.63
CA SER A 51 -20.25 -7.07 -10.77
C SER A 51 -19.36 -7.46 -9.60
N LYS A 52 -19.98 -7.67 -8.41
CA LYS A 52 -19.24 -8.09 -7.23
C LYS A 52 -18.59 -9.45 -7.51
N ASN A 53 -17.26 -9.47 -7.42
CA ASN A 53 -16.50 -10.70 -7.59
C ASN A 53 -16.53 -11.49 -6.27
N SER A 54 -17.02 -12.73 -6.32
CA SER A 54 -17.10 -13.60 -5.14
C SER A 54 -15.75 -14.13 -4.68
N GLU A 55 -14.75 -14.18 -5.56
CA GLU A 55 -13.41 -14.67 -5.27
C GLU A 55 -12.50 -13.56 -4.72
N ILE A 56 -12.67 -12.33 -5.22
CA ILE A 56 -11.88 -11.16 -4.85
C ILE A 56 -12.82 -10.06 -4.36
N SER A 57 -13.10 -10.05 -3.06
CA SER A 57 -14.09 -9.15 -2.47
C SER A 57 -13.77 -7.66 -2.62
N SER A 58 -12.48 -7.30 -2.71
CA SER A 58 -11.99 -5.93 -2.85
C SER A 58 -11.85 -5.46 -4.30
N LEU A 59 -12.26 -6.29 -5.28
CA LEU A 59 -12.29 -5.91 -6.69
C LEU A 59 -13.56 -5.10 -6.98
N GLU A 60 -13.39 -3.87 -7.43
CA GLU A 60 -14.49 -2.97 -7.80
C GLU A 60 -14.86 -3.11 -9.26
N CYS A 61 -13.86 -3.20 -10.13
CA CYS A 61 -14.07 -3.25 -11.56
C CYS A 61 -12.99 -4.06 -12.27
N ARG A 62 -13.40 -4.73 -13.35
CA ARG A 62 -12.51 -5.40 -14.28
C ARG A 62 -12.74 -4.81 -15.67
N PHE A 63 -11.65 -4.44 -16.32
CA PHE A 63 -11.65 -4.00 -17.71
C PHE A 63 -10.87 -5.00 -18.56
N ASP A 64 -11.46 -5.50 -19.63
CA ASP A 64 -10.80 -6.37 -20.59
C ASP A 64 -10.70 -5.66 -21.95
N TYR A 65 -9.48 -5.49 -22.42
CA TYR A 65 -9.16 -4.91 -23.72
C TYR A 65 -8.55 -5.97 -24.61
N ARG A 66 -8.94 -5.96 -25.88
CA ARG A 66 -8.25 -6.72 -26.93
C ARG A 66 -7.78 -5.78 -28.02
N TYR A 67 -6.50 -5.85 -28.37
CA TYR A 67 -5.92 -5.08 -29.45
C TYR A 67 -5.46 -6.02 -30.56
N ALA A 68 -5.92 -5.77 -31.79
CA ALA A 68 -5.38 -6.41 -32.98
C ALA A 68 -4.20 -5.59 -33.48
N VAL A 69 -2.98 -6.01 -33.13
CA VAL A 69 -1.76 -5.24 -33.45
C VAL A 69 -1.30 -5.54 -34.87
N MET A 70 -1.30 -6.82 -35.26
CA MET A 70 -1.03 -7.29 -36.62
C MET A 70 -1.83 -8.57 -36.93
N LEU A 71 -1.79 -9.04 -38.18
CA LEU A 71 -2.46 -10.28 -38.57
C LEU A 71 -1.93 -11.46 -37.74
N GLY A 72 -2.78 -12.03 -36.89
CA GLY A 72 -2.44 -13.16 -36.02
C GLY A 72 -1.68 -12.80 -34.74
N ASP A 73 -1.54 -11.51 -34.40
CA ASP A 73 -0.94 -11.04 -33.14
C ASP A 73 -1.94 -10.16 -32.39
N THR A 74 -2.41 -10.65 -31.25
CA THR A 74 -3.31 -9.92 -30.36
C THR A 74 -2.65 -9.66 -29.01
N LEU A 75 -2.83 -8.44 -28.52
CA LEU A 75 -2.53 -8.08 -27.13
C LEU A 75 -3.83 -8.01 -26.36
N ASP A 76 -4.00 -8.93 -25.42
CA ASP A 76 -5.08 -8.89 -24.45
C ASP A 76 -4.58 -8.20 -23.18
N VAL A 77 -5.34 -7.22 -22.68
CA VAL A 77 -5.02 -6.50 -21.45
C VAL A 77 -6.21 -6.60 -20.51
N THR A 78 -6.01 -7.23 -19.36
CA THR A 78 -6.97 -7.21 -18.26
C THR A 78 -6.48 -6.21 -17.21
N VAL A 79 -7.33 -5.28 -16.81
CA VAL A 79 -7.08 -4.33 -15.72
C VAL A 79 -8.02 -4.66 -14.58
N LEU A 80 -7.46 -4.98 -13.42
CA LEU A 80 -8.19 -5.21 -12.19
C LEU A 80 -8.11 -3.94 -11.34
N GLU A 81 -9.25 -3.30 -11.08
CA GLU A 81 -9.36 -2.12 -10.21
C GLU A 81 -9.88 -2.53 -8.84
N PHE A 82 -9.13 -2.20 -7.80
CA PHE A 82 -9.43 -2.49 -6.41
C PHE A 82 -9.95 -1.25 -5.67
N GLU A 83 -10.61 -1.47 -4.54
CA GLU A 83 -11.11 -0.40 -3.65
C GLU A 83 -10.02 0.61 -3.24
N SER A 84 -8.77 0.16 -3.13
CA SER A 84 -7.63 1.03 -2.84
C SER A 84 -6.29 0.39 -3.23
N ASP A 85 -5.24 1.21 -3.26
CA ASP A 85 -3.85 0.78 -3.52
C ASP A 85 -3.42 -0.39 -2.62
N VAL A 86 -3.76 -0.34 -1.33
CA VAL A 86 -3.34 -1.37 -0.39
C VAL A 86 -3.96 -2.73 -0.67
N TYR A 87 -5.21 -2.80 -1.16
CA TYR A 87 -5.83 -4.06 -1.55
C TYR A 87 -5.27 -4.61 -2.86
N ALA A 88 -4.95 -3.74 -3.81
CA ALA A 88 -4.25 -4.15 -5.03
C ALA A 88 -2.85 -4.69 -4.69
N LEU A 89 -2.11 -4.01 -3.80
CA LEU A 89 -0.77 -4.45 -3.38
C LEU A 89 -0.82 -5.76 -2.58
N ASP A 90 -1.77 -5.91 -1.64
CA ASP A 90 -2.02 -7.15 -0.91
C ASP A 90 -2.28 -8.33 -1.87
N TYR A 91 -3.24 -8.17 -2.79
CA TYR A 91 -3.54 -9.19 -3.78
C TYR A 91 -2.37 -9.48 -4.71
N TYR A 92 -1.65 -8.43 -5.13
CA TYR A 92 -0.49 -8.56 -6.01
C TYR A 92 0.64 -9.37 -5.37
N MET A 93 0.89 -9.18 -4.07
CA MET A 93 1.96 -9.86 -3.34
C MET A 93 1.59 -11.27 -2.90
N ASN A 94 0.33 -11.49 -2.50
CA ASN A 94 -0.06 -12.72 -1.79
C ASN A 94 -0.74 -13.77 -2.67
N SER A 95 -1.24 -13.40 -3.85
CA SER A 95 -1.98 -14.36 -4.71
C SER A 95 -1.08 -15.38 -5.43
N GLY A 96 0.23 -15.14 -5.51
CA GLY A 96 1.15 -15.95 -6.31
C GLY A 96 0.87 -15.92 -7.82
N HIS A 97 -0.10 -15.12 -8.27
CA HIS A 97 -0.48 -14.99 -9.68
C HIS A 97 0.49 -14.11 -10.46
N PHE A 98 1.21 -13.21 -9.80
CA PHE A 98 1.99 -12.18 -10.45
C PHE A 98 3.49 -12.38 -10.27
N GLN A 99 4.23 -12.31 -11.38
CA GLN A 99 5.69 -12.33 -11.41
C GLN A 99 6.17 -11.05 -12.11
N GLY A 100 6.24 -9.96 -11.34
CA GLY A 100 6.27 -8.58 -11.83
C GLY A 100 7.43 -8.13 -12.73
N SER A 101 8.40 -8.98 -13.02
CA SER A 101 9.58 -8.62 -13.81
C SER A 101 9.75 -9.41 -15.09
N VAL A 102 9.30 -10.67 -15.14
CA VAL A 102 9.62 -11.61 -16.23
C VAL A 102 8.32 -12.15 -16.84
N PRO A 103 8.18 -12.16 -18.18
CA PRO A 103 7.06 -12.83 -18.82
C PRO A 103 7.05 -14.32 -18.47
N ILE A 104 5.89 -14.83 -18.06
CA ILE A 104 5.68 -16.24 -17.76
C ILE A 104 4.84 -16.89 -18.84
N LEU A 105 5.17 -18.12 -19.23
CA LEU A 105 4.33 -18.91 -20.12
C LEU A 105 3.16 -19.48 -19.30
N ARG A 106 1.94 -18.99 -19.54
CA ARG A 106 0.70 -19.54 -18.97
C ARG A 106 -0.16 -20.12 -20.10
N GLY A 107 -0.22 -21.45 -20.18
CA GLY A 107 -0.86 -22.13 -21.30
C GLY A 107 -0.14 -21.81 -22.60
N ASN A 108 -0.86 -21.22 -23.57
CA ASN A 108 -0.32 -20.86 -24.87
C ASN A 108 0.16 -19.40 -24.96
N PHE A 109 0.02 -18.62 -23.89
CA PHE A 109 0.30 -17.18 -23.89
C PHE A 109 1.47 -16.85 -22.97
N LEU A 110 2.21 -15.82 -23.34
CA LEU A 110 3.10 -15.10 -22.44
C LEU A 110 2.27 -14.09 -21.64
N GLU A 111 2.42 -14.10 -20.33
CA GLU A 111 1.75 -13.20 -19.41
C GLU A 111 2.77 -12.30 -18.71
N GLN A 112 2.51 -11.00 -18.68
CA GLN A 112 3.26 -10.00 -17.90
C GLN A 112 2.29 -9.19 -17.05
N SER A 113 2.70 -8.85 -15.83
CA SER A 113 1.85 -8.09 -14.92
C SER A 113 2.57 -6.91 -14.29
N PHE A 114 1.83 -5.81 -14.15
CA PHE A 114 2.30 -4.58 -13.55
C PHE A 114 1.25 -4.08 -12.57
N ARG A 115 1.68 -3.61 -11.41
CA ARG A 115 0.82 -2.89 -10.47
C ARG A 115 1.05 -1.39 -10.64
N ALA A 116 -0.01 -0.60 -10.60
CA ALA A 116 0.05 0.85 -10.44
C ALA A 116 -1.11 1.27 -9.54
N ASP A 117 -0.81 1.78 -8.34
CA ASP A 117 -1.79 2.12 -7.31
C ASP A 117 -2.82 1.00 -7.12
N LYS A 118 -4.12 1.33 -7.23
CA LYS A 118 -5.26 0.43 -7.08
C LYS A 118 -5.49 -0.48 -8.29
N HIS A 119 -4.64 -0.42 -9.31
CA HIS A 119 -4.78 -1.19 -10.54
C HIS A 119 -3.70 -2.27 -10.68
N ILE A 120 -4.12 -3.46 -11.14
CA ILE A 120 -3.23 -4.51 -11.63
C ILE A 120 -3.51 -4.74 -13.10
N PHE A 121 -2.48 -4.56 -13.92
CA PHE A 121 -2.49 -4.77 -15.36
C PHE A 121 -1.92 -6.15 -15.67
N ILE A 122 -2.65 -6.93 -16.45
CA ILE A 122 -2.26 -8.26 -16.91
C ILE A 122 -2.26 -8.24 -18.42
N PHE A 123 -1.08 -8.36 -19.01
CA PHE A 123 -0.86 -8.38 -20.45
C PHE A 123 -0.68 -9.83 -20.88
N ARG A 124 -1.46 -10.28 -21.86
CA ARG A 124 -1.35 -11.61 -22.47
C ARG A 124 -1.17 -11.48 -23.97
N HIS A 125 -0.20 -12.21 -24.50
CA HIS A 125 0.08 -12.24 -25.92
C HIS A 125 0.72 -13.56 -26.35
N ASP A 126 0.68 -13.85 -27.64
CA ASP A 126 1.31 -15.05 -28.21
C ASP A 126 2.84 -14.94 -28.22
N SER A 127 3.52 -16.10 -28.27
CA SER A 127 4.98 -16.22 -28.13
C SER A 127 5.81 -15.69 -29.31
N TYR A 128 5.16 -15.36 -30.44
CA TYR A 128 5.84 -14.94 -31.67
C TYR A 128 6.53 -13.58 -31.56
N ARG A 129 6.06 -12.71 -30.65
CA ARG A 129 6.66 -11.40 -30.38
C ARG A 129 6.88 -11.19 -28.90
N ARG A 130 8.03 -10.63 -28.55
CA ARG A 130 8.26 -10.10 -27.20
C ARG A 130 7.75 -8.67 -27.17
N TYR A 131 6.69 -8.42 -26.42
CA TYR A 131 6.29 -7.06 -26.09
C TYR A 131 7.33 -6.50 -25.13
N GLU A 132 7.94 -5.36 -25.48
CA GLU A 132 8.97 -4.77 -24.63
C GLU A 132 8.34 -4.23 -23.36
N ARG A 133 9.01 -4.47 -22.23
CA ARG A 133 8.55 -3.99 -20.91
C ARG A 133 8.27 -2.48 -20.93
N ALA A 134 9.15 -1.70 -21.57
CA ALA A 134 9.00 -0.25 -21.68
C ALA A 134 7.70 0.16 -22.38
N ASP A 135 7.26 -0.59 -23.38
CA ASP A 135 6.01 -0.32 -24.09
C ASP A 135 4.78 -0.58 -23.23
N LEU A 136 4.81 -1.66 -22.46
CA LEU A 136 3.73 -2.01 -21.53
C LEU A 136 3.68 -1.01 -20.36
N GLU A 137 4.84 -0.60 -19.83
CA GLU A 137 4.90 0.47 -18.82
C GLU A 137 4.36 1.79 -19.37
N ASN A 138 4.66 2.15 -20.62
CA ASN A 138 4.09 3.32 -21.26
C ASN A 138 2.56 3.22 -21.43
N TYR A 139 2.01 2.02 -21.61
CA TYR A 139 0.56 1.80 -21.58
C TYR A 139 -0.01 2.04 -20.18
N VAL A 140 0.61 1.46 -19.14
CA VAL A 140 0.20 1.63 -17.74
C VAL A 140 0.19 3.11 -17.35
N ARG A 141 1.21 3.88 -17.75
CA ARG A 141 1.31 5.33 -17.47
C ARG A 141 0.18 6.18 -18.05
N LYS A 142 -0.63 5.65 -18.98
CA LYS A 142 -1.82 6.36 -19.48
C LYS A 142 -2.96 6.34 -18.48
N PHE A 143 -2.94 5.41 -17.53
CA PHE A 143 -3.83 5.41 -16.39
C PHE A 143 -3.27 6.38 -15.34
N PRO A 144 -4.12 7.22 -14.72
CA PRO A 144 -3.70 8.09 -13.63
C PRO A 144 -3.21 7.26 -12.44
N GLY A 145 -2.26 7.80 -11.67
CA GLY A 145 -1.79 7.15 -10.43
C GLY A 145 -0.73 6.06 -10.64
N TYR A 146 0.40 6.39 -11.29
CA TYR A 146 1.54 5.47 -11.27
C TYR A 146 2.37 5.64 -10.01
N HIS A 147 2.02 4.96 -8.92
CA HIS A 147 2.96 4.67 -7.83
C HIS A 147 3.14 3.15 -7.65
N GLY A 148 4.40 2.72 -7.63
CA GLY A 148 4.78 1.33 -7.45
C GLY A 148 5.55 1.13 -6.15
N GLY A 149 5.35 -0.02 -5.50
CA GLY A 149 6.08 -0.43 -4.31
C GLY A 149 5.39 -0.11 -2.99
N PHE A 150 6.09 -0.39 -1.89
CA PHE A 150 5.66 0.01 -0.55
C PHE A 150 5.98 1.48 -0.31
N PRO A 151 5.28 2.17 0.62
CA PRO A 151 5.65 3.51 1.04
C PRO A 151 7.12 3.55 1.44
N GLN A 152 7.91 4.43 0.80
CA GLN A 152 9.36 4.54 1.03
C GLN A 152 9.70 4.72 2.51
N ALA A 153 8.87 5.48 3.21
CA ALA A 153 8.84 5.62 4.67
C ALA A 153 9.02 4.29 5.41
N PHE A 154 8.21 3.29 5.06
CA PHE A 154 8.20 1.98 5.72
C PHE A 154 9.41 1.14 5.32
N LEU A 155 9.88 1.25 4.08
CA LEU A 155 11.10 0.58 3.64
C LEU A 155 12.38 1.19 4.25
N SER A 156 12.30 2.42 4.75
CA SER A 156 13.42 3.19 5.32
C SER A 156 13.52 3.14 6.85
N LEU A 157 12.96 2.09 7.47
CA LEU A 157 13.14 1.85 8.90
C LEU A 157 14.64 1.72 9.25
N PRO A 158 15.10 2.28 10.39
CA PRO A 158 16.52 2.40 10.74
C PRO A 158 17.12 1.10 11.30
N PHE A 159 16.61 -0.06 10.86
CA PHE A 159 17.06 -1.36 11.34
C PHE A 159 17.88 -2.08 10.27
N GLU A 160 19.03 -2.61 10.69
CA GLU A 160 19.80 -3.53 9.89
C GLU A 160 19.14 -4.92 9.84
N PHE A 161 19.63 -5.80 8.97
CA PHE A 161 19.21 -7.21 8.90
C PHE A 161 17.75 -7.47 8.51
N ARG A 162 17.20 -6.64 7.61
CA ARG A 162 15.93 -6.93 6.94
C ARG A 162 15.97 -8.30 6.27
N GLU A 163 14.98 -9.15 6.57
CA GLU A 163 14.82 -10.41 5.84
C GLU A 163 14.28 -10.13 4.42
N GLN A 164 15.04 -10.55 3.40
CA GLN A 164 14.62 -10.40 2.00
C GLN A 164 13.35 -11.23 1.73
N GLY A 165 12.37 -10.62 1.05
CA GLY A 165 11.11 -11.29 0.70
C GLY A 165 10.14 -11.51 1.88
N ARG A 166 10.42 -10.96 3.07
CA ARG A 166 9.55 -11.04 4.26
C ARG A 166 8.87 -9.72 4.57
N SER A 167 8.34 -9.07 3.55
CA SER A 167 7.42 -7.94 3.72
C SER A 167 6.05 -8.36 3.21
N SER A 168 5.01 -8.02 3.96
CA SER A 168 3.64 -8.45 3.68
C SER A 168 2.66 -7.34 4.05
N ILE A 169 1.42 -7.51 3.57
CA ILE A 169 0.29 -6.66 3.94
C ILE A 169 -0.76 -7.55 4.56
N GLN A 170 -1.34 -7.09 5.66
CA GLN A 170 -2.41 -7.75 6.38
C GLN A 170 -3.65 -6.88 6.28
N THR A 171 -4.66 -7.33 5.52
CA THR A 171 -5.89 -6.55 5.26
C THR A 171 -7.10 -7.07 6.04
N LYS A 172 -7.05 -8.30 6.55
CA LYS A 172 -8.19 -8.97 7.22
C LYS A 172 -7.91 -9.36 8.66
N PHE A 173 -6.75 -9.97 8.89
CA PHE A 173 -6.31 -10.43 10.19
C PHE A 173 -4.88 -9.98 10.41
N PHE A 174 -4.62 -9.38 11.56
CA PHE A 174 -3.29 -8.97 11.96
C PHE A 174 -2.99 -9.55 13.35
N LEU A 175 -1.88 -10.30 13.45
CA LEU A 175 -1.52 -11.08 14.63
C LEU A 175 -2.64 -12.06 15.07
N GLY A 176 -3.33 -12.66 14.11
CA GLY A 176 -4.43 -13.60 14.37
C GLY A 176 -5.75 -12.96 14.82
N VAL A 177 -5.76 -11.63 15.03
CA VAL A 177 -6.95 -10.87 15.42
C VAL A 177 -7.52 -10.18 14.18
N LYS A 178 -8.85 -10.14 14.06
CA LYS A 178 -9.50 -9.42 12.95
C LYS A 178 -9.13 -7.94 13.01
N SER A 179 -8.63 -7.41 11.89
CA SER A 179 -8.30 -5.99 11.74
C SER A 179 -9.25 -5.36 10.72
N SER A 180 -9.75 -4.16 11.03
CA SER A 180 -10.51 -3.34 10.08
C SER A 180 -9.63 -2.34 9.32
N PHE A 181 -8.34 -2.27 9.67
CA PHE A 181 -7.37 -1.40 9.01
C PHE A 181 -6.23 -2.23 8.41
N PRO A 182 -5.77 -1.90 7.19
CA PRO A 182 -4.64 -2.58 6.59
C PRO A 182 -3.33 -2.28 7.32
N VAL A 183 -2.46 -3.27 7.42
CA VAL A 183 -1.18 -3.20 8.12
C VAL A 183 -0.06 -3.67 7.22
N LEU A 184 1.01 -2.89 7.15
CA LEU A 184 2.27 -3.23 6.49
C LEU A 184 3.18 -3.91 7.50
N GLU A 185 3.76 -5.05 7.16
CA GLU A 185 4.65 -5.84 8.01
C GLU A 185 6.01 -6.04 7.33
N GLN A 186 7.08 -5.99 8.13
CA GLN A 186 8.44 -6.26 7.70
C GLN A 186 9.20 -7.05 8.77
N SER A 187 9.78 -8.17 8.35
CA SER A 187 10.59 -9.04 9.22
C SER A 187 12.08 -8.70 9.18
N TYR A 188 12.74 -8.97 10.31
CA TYR A 188 14.16 -8.77 10.54
C TYR A 188 14.75 -9.96 11.27
N ARG A 189 16.03 -10.25 11.01
CA ARG A 189 16.74 -11.35 11.64
C ARG A 189 18.22 -11.10 11.78
N ASP A 190 18.69 -11.11 13.01
CA ASP A 190 20.10 -11.08 13.37
C ASP A 190 20.47 -12.37 14.12
N GLY A 191 21.19 -13.27 13.45
CA GLY A 191 21.51 -14.60 13.96
C GLY A 191 20.26 -15.41 14.34
N ASN A 192 20.09 -15.64 15.65
CA ASN A 192 18.95 -16.35 16.24
C ASN A 192 17.79 -15.43 16.64
N LEU A 193 18.01 -14.12 16.72
CA LEU A 193 16.97 -13.14 17.05
C LEU A 193 16.13 -12.88 15.81
N ARG A 194 14.80 -12.88 15.99
CA ARG A 194 13.84 -12.52 14.96
C ARG A 194 12.78 -11.60 15.53
N TRP A 195 12.48 -10.55 14.79
CA TRP A 195 11.43 -9.61 15.12
C TRP A 195 10.78 -9.07 13.85
N ASN A 196 9.61 -8.48 14.04
CA ASN A 196 8.85 -7.84 12.99
C ASN A 196 8.49 -6.43 13.44
N VAL A 197 8.38 -5.54 12.46
CA VAL A 197 7.86 -4.19 12.63
C VAL A 197 6.68 -4.07 11.71
N ALA A 198 5.59 -3.51 12.21
CA ALA A 198 4.42 -3.21 11.42
C ALA A 198 3.90 -1.80 11.66
N ARG A 199 3.24 -1.26 10.63
CA ARG A 199 2.50 0.00 10.72
C ARG A 199 1.18 -0.06 9.99
N SER A 200 0.19 0.70 10.44
CA SER A 200 -1.05 0.87 9.67
C SER A 200 -0.79 1.56 8.33
N TRP A 201 -1.54 1.17 7.29
CA TRP A 201 -1.48 1.77 5.96
C TRP A 201 -2.02 3.21 5.94
N ASP A 202 -3.02 3.48 6.77
CA ASP A 202 -3.63 4.80 6.96
C ASP A 202 -3.70 5.20 8.43
N GLN A 203 -4.22 6.40 8.67
CA GLN A 203 -4.63 6.81 10.01
C GLN A 203 -5.76 5.90 10.47
N VAL A 204 -5.69 5.48 11.72
CA VAL A 204 -6.64 4.56 12.34
C VAL A 204 -7.38 5.33 13.42
N GLU A 205 -8.70 5.21 13.43
CA GLU A 205 -9.52 5.78 14.48
C GLU A 205 -9.30 5.06 15.81
N SER A 206 -9.49 5.78 16.92
CA SER A 206 -9.26 5.23 18.26
C SER A 206 -10.09 3.97 18.52
N ASP A 207 -11.34 3.95 18.06
CA ASP A 207 -12.25 2.82 18.23
C ASP A 207 -11.78 1.58 17.44
N ALA A 208 -11.29 1.78 16.21
CA ALA A 208 -10.78 0.69 15.38
C ALA A 208 -9.51 0.06 15.96
N PHE A 209 -8.60 0.90 16.46
CA PHE A 209 -7.41 0.44 17.19
C PHE A 209 -7.79 -0.33 18.46
N SER A 210 -8.71 0.22 19.26
CA SER A 210 -9.14 -0.40 20.52
C SER A 210 -9.84 -1.74 20.31
N ALA A 211 -10.66 -1.83 19.26
CA ALA A 211 -11.35 -3.07 18.88
C ALA A 211 -10.34 -4.17 18.53
N TRP A 212 -9.35 -3.87 17.68
CA TRP A 212 -8.27 -4.82 17.36
C TRP A 212 -7.44 -5.18 18.60
N ALA A 213 -7.02 -4.18 19.37
CA ALA A 213 -6.17 -4.39 20.54
C ALA A 213 -6.84 -5.24 21.63
N SER A 214 -8.16 -5.15 21.79
CA SER A 214 -8.91 -5.95 22.75
C SER A 214 -8.83 -7.46 22.48
N GLY A 215 -8.54 -7.86 21.24
CA GLY A 215 -8.38 -9.27 20.85
C GLY A 215 -6.99 -9.85 21.12
N LEU A 216 -6.02 -9.04 21.53
CA LEU A 216 -4.66 -9.48 21.83
C LEU A 216 -4.58 -10.15 23.22
N LYS A 217 -3.54 -10.95 23.44
CA LYS A 217 -3.22 -11.51 24.77
C LYS A 217 -2.36 -10.51 25.54
N HIS A 218 -3.00 -9.63 26.32
CA HIS A 218 -2.33 -8.60 27.13
C HIS A 218 -1.48 -9.23 28.23
N VAL A 219 -0.30 -8.64 28.49
CA VAL A 219 0.64 -9.10 29.51
C VAL A 219 1.29 -7.91 30.21
N GLU A 220 1.76 -8.12 31.44
CA GLU A 220 2.57 -7.13 32.15
C GLU A 220 4.05 -7.37 31.80
N PRO A 221 4.77 -6.37 31.25
CA PRO A 221 6.15 -6.56 30.86
C PRO A 221 7.08 -6.59 32.07
N VAL A 222 8.12 -7.41 32.00
CA VAL A 222 9.08 -7.62 33.11
C VAL A 222 10.38 -6.86 32.82
N GLY A 223 10.83 -6.05 33.77
CA GLY A 223 12.12 -5.35 33.70
C GLY A 223 12.09 -4.01 32.96
N ILE A 224 10.90 -3.51 32.60
CA ILE A 224 10.67 -2.16 32.08
C ILE A 224 9.48 -1.52 32.81
N PHE A 225 9.37 -0.20 32.73
CA PHE A 225 8.20 0.53 33.22
C PHE A 225 7.21 0.72 32.07
N PRO A 226 6.00 0.15 32.13
CA PRO A 226 5.01 0.27 31.06
C PRO A 226 4.68 1.73 30.74
N ALA A 227 4.73 2.10 29.47
CA ALA A 227 4.25 3.37 28.97
C ALA A 227 2.71 3.35 28.85
N ASN A 228 2.06 4.44 29.26
CA ASN A 228 0.59 4.52 29.36
C ASN A 228 -0.14 4.43 28.01
N ASP A 229 0.52 4.81 26.93
CA ASP A 229 0.01 4.81 25.56
C ASP A 229 0.38 3.54 24.78
N CYS A 230 1.03 2.58 25.44
CA CYS A 230 1.48 1.33 24.86
C CYS A 230 0.67 0.14 25.37
N ILE A 231 0.49 -0.82 24.47
CA ILE A 231 -0.12 -2.11 24.74
C ILE A 231 0.97 -3.16 24.68
N TYR A 232 1.08 -3.93 25.75
CA TYR A 232 2.05 -5.02 25.89
C TYR A 232 1.31 -6.34 25.76
N PHE A 233 1.76 -7.21 24.86
CA PHE A 233 1.06 -8.45 24.54
C PHE A 233 2.02 -9.61 24.21
N GLU A 234 1.49 -10.83 24.25
CA GLU A 234 2.16 -12.02 23.75
C GLU A 234 1.72 -12.29 22.30
N ALA A 235 2.67 -12.34 21.37
CA ALA A 235 2.46 -12.47 19.93
C ALA A 235 2.51 -13.93 19.43
N GLY A 236 2.59 -14.89 20.36
CA GLY A 236 2.80 -16.31 20.11
C GLY A 236 3.75 -16.90 21.16
N GLU A 237 3.94 -18.22 21.12
CA GLU A 237 4.76 -18.93 22.12
C GLU A 237 6.19 -18.35 22.18
N GLY A 238 6.51 -17.70 23.31
CA GLY A 238 7.83 -17.09 23.56
C GLY A 238 8.10 -15.76 22.85
N SER A 239 7.10 -15.16 22.19
CA SER A 239 7.24 -13.90 21.45
C SER A 239 6.47 -12.77 22.14
N ASN A 240 7.16 -11.67 22.42
CA ASN A 240 6.59 -10.49 23.07
C ASN A 240 6.29 -9.41 22.03
N GLY A 241 5.31 -8.57 22.30
CA GLY A 241 4.88 -7.49 21.42
C GLY A 241 4.55 -6.19 22.16
N ILE A 242 4.83 -5.06 21.50
CA ILE A 242 4.41 -3.72 21.90
C ILE A 242 3.67 -3.07 20.74
N ALA A 243 2.51 -2.48 21.01
CA ALA A 243 1.71 -1.73 20.05
C ALA A 243 1.30 -0.38 20.61
N SER A 244 1.22 0.64 19.75
CA SER A 244 0.59 1.92 20.10
C SER A 244 -0.10 2.54 18.90
N ARG A 245 -1.14 3.32 19.17
CA ARG A 245 -1.67 4.32 18.24
C ARG A 245 -0.97 5.64 18.53
N LEU A 246 -0.03 5.99 17.68
CA LEU A 246 0.76 7.21 17.77
C LEU A 246 -0.14 8.45 17.73
N SER A 247 0.36 9.60 18.19
CA SER A 247 -0.40 10.86 18.24
C SER A 247 -0.94 11.31 16.88
N GLY A 248 -0.26 10.98 15.78
CA GLY A 248 -0.78 11.21 14.43
C GLY A 248 -2.01 10.33 14.10
N GLY A 249 -2.18 9.19 14.77
CA GLY A 249 -3.22 8.20 14.49
C GLY A 249 -2.72 7.02 13.65
N ARG A 250 -1.43 6.94 13.34
CA ARG A 250 -0.82 5.73 12.79
C ARG A 250 -0.65 4.70 13.90
N VAL A 251 -0.87 3.43 13.59
CA VAL A 251 -0.56 2.32 14.50
C VAL A 251 0.86 1.87 14.20
N ALA A 252 1.67 1.67 15.24
CA ALA A 252 2.98 1.06 15.17
C ALA A 252 2.99 -0.18 16.08
N VAL A 253 3.57 -1.27 15.59
CA VAL A 253 3.66 -2.53 16.33
C VAL A 253 5.03 -3.16 16.10
N VAL A 254 5.66 -3.64 17.17
CA VAL A 254 6.89 -4.44 17.10
C VAL A 254 6.69 -5.69 17.92
N TRP A 255 7.08 -6.85 17.39
CA TRP A 255 7.02 -8.12 18.12
C TRP A 255 8.13 -9.07 17.71
N GLY A 256 8.53 -9.97 18.61
CA GLY A 256 9.57 -10.95 18.33
C GLY A 256 10.07 -11.68 19.57
N TYR A 257 11.05 -12.54 19.35
CA TYR A 257 11.75 -13.29 20.40
C TYR A 257 12.82 -12.40 21.06
N MET A 258 12.36 -11.36 21.76
CA MET A 258 13.21 -10.34 22.38
C MET A 258 12.88 -10.19 23.87
N SER A 259 13.88 -9.78 24.64
CA SER A 259 13.67 -9.30 26.00
C SER A 259 12.79 -8.04 25.99
N TRP A 260 12.04 -7.76 27.06
CA TRP A 260 11.23 -6.55 27.14
C TRP A 260 12.04 -5.25 26.95
N PRO A 261 13.24 -5.08 27.55
CA PRO A 261 14.07 -3.90 27.29
C PRO A 261 14.50 -3.76 25.82
N ASP A 262 14.90 -4.85 25.16
CA ASP A 262 15.29 -4.79 23.75
C ASP A 262 14.10 -4.49 22.84
N LEU A 263 12.94 -5.07 23.17
CA LEU A 263 11.69 -4.84 22.45
C LEU A 263 11.23 -3.39 22.59
N GLU A 264 11.30 -2.83 23.79
CA GLU A 264 10.97 -1.42 24.08
C GLU A 264 11.84 -0.46 23.26
N ARG A 265 13.16 -0.65 23.29
CA ARG A 265 14.09 0.16 22.49
C ARG A 265 13.78 0.09 20.99
N THR A 266 13.50 -1.12 20.50
CA THR A 266 13.16 -1.36 19.09
C THR A 266 11.83 -0.71 18.74
N PHE A 267 10.84 -0.79 19.63
CA PHE A 267 9.52 -0.21 19.45
C PHE A 267 9.57 1.31 19.36
N PHE A 268 10.26 2.00 20.27
CA PHE A 268 10.34 3.46 20.22
C PHE A 268 11.12 3.96 18.99
N THR A 269 12.21 3.28 18.65
CA THR A 269 12.98 3.58 17.42
C THR A 269 12.11 3.44 16.16
N ALA A 270 11.29 2.39 16.08
CA ALA A 270 10.38 2.19 14.95
C ALA A 270 9.27 3.25 14.92
N SER A 271 8.68 3.52 16.08
CA SER A 271 7.56 4.45 16.25
C SER A 271 7.93 5.88 15.89
N ASP A 272 9.11 6.34 16.30
CA ASP A 272 9.64 7.66 15.95
C ASP A 272 9.77 7.79 14.43
N ARG A 273 10.36 6.80 13.77
CA ARG A 273 10.50 6.82 12.30
C ARG A 273 9.14 6.79 11.58
N ILE A 274 8.20 5.99 12.08
CA ILE A 274 6.84 5.89 11.52
C ILE A 274 6.09 7.22 11.69
N TYR A 275 6.29 7.91 12.82
CA TYR A 275 5.71 9.21 13.11
C TYR A 275 6.30 10.29 12.20
N GLU A 276 7.63 10.40 12.16
CA GLU A 276 8.34 11.39 11.33
C GLU A 276 7.97 11.28 9.86
N ALA A 277 7.83 10.07 9.33
CA ALA A 277 7.55 9.87 7.92
C ALA A 277 6.19 10.39 7.42
N ARG A 278 5.34 10.87 8.33
CA ARG A 278 4.08 11.54 8.01
C ARG A 278 4.22 13.06 7.87
N TYR A 279 5.29 13.65 8.40
CA TYR A 279 5.51 15.09 8.45
C TYR A 279 6.66 15.53 7.54
#